data_AF-A0AAU2VMJ1-F1
#
_entry.id   AF-A0AAU2VMJ1-F1
#
_cell.length_a   1.000
_cell.length_b   1.000
_cell.length_c   1.000
_cell.angle_alpha   90.00
_cell.angle_beta   90.00
_cell.angle_gamma   90.00
#
_symmetry.space_group_name_H-M   'P 1'
#
loop_
_entity.id
_entity.type
_entity.pdbx_description
1 polymer ?
#
loop_
_entity_poly.entity_id
_entity_poly.type
_entity_poly.pdbx_seq_one_letter_code
_entity_poly.pdbx_strand_id
1 'polypeptide(L)'
;MPFRAPLTNHHADDTLCPADHKHTSSGKPLHPDCPGRAYTQAICSCGDWDMKQSGKGYVNESRKRHLASHAQGSKVLRDLLRPDAS
;
A
#
# COMPACT_ATOMS: atom_id res chain seq x y z
N MET A 1 9.50 12.71 7.73
CA MET A 1 9.27 12.18 6.36
C MET A 1 7.83 11.65 6.29
N PRO A 2 7.10 11.80 5.18
CA PRO A 2 5.77 11.20 5.07
C PRO A 2 5.89 9.68 5.02
N PHE A 3 5.06 8.96 5.78
CA PHE A 3 4.99 7.52 5.69
C PHE A 3 4.50 7.10 4.30
N ARG A 4 5.17 6.10 3.71
CA ARG A 4 4.84 5.58 2.38
C ARG A 4 4.58 4.09 2.51
N ALA A 5 3.52 3.64 1.84
CA ALA A 5 3.24 2.22 1.68
C ALA A 5 3.10 1.93 0.18
N PRO A 6 4.19 1.60 -0.54
CA PRO A 6 4.12 1.27 -1.96
C PRO A 6 3.22 0.04 -2.18
N LEU A 7 2.36 0.10 -3.20
CA LEU A 7 1.52 -1.03 -3.58
C LEU A 7 2.23 -1.81 -4.69
N THR A 8 2.61 -3.04 -4.40
CA THR A 8 3.36 -3.92 -5.30
C THR A 8 2.52 -5.13 -5.69
N ASN A 9 2.67 -5.60 -6.93
CA ASN A 9 2.01 -6.80 -7.41
C ASN A 9 3.07 -7.90 -7.55
N HIS A 10 2.70 -9.12 -7.25
CA HIS A 10 3.62 -10.25 -7.25
C HIS A 10 3.02 -11.43 -8.01
N HIS A 11 3.90 -12.20 -8.62
CA HIS A 11 3.61 -13.48 -9.26
C HIS A 11 3.57 -14.60 -8.22
N ALA A 12 3.27 -15.82 -8.67
CA ALA A 12 3.14 -16.98 -7.78
C ALA A 12 4.48 -17.43 -7.18
N ASP A 13 5.58 -17.14 -7.88
CA ASP A 13 6.98 -17.34 -7.49
C ASP A 13 7.53 -16.18 -6.62
N ASP A 14 6.64 -15.34 -6.05
CA ASP A 14 6.94 -14.15 -5.25
C ASP A 14 7.80 -13.09 -5.98
N THR A 15 7.99 -13.21 -7.30
CA THR A 15 8.66 -12.18 -8.10
C THR A 15 7.77 -10.95 -8.29
N LEU A 16 8.40 -9.78 -8.25
CA LEU A 16 7.72 -8.51 -8.45
C LEU A 16 7.24 -8.41 -9.90
N CYS A 17 5.93 -8.22 -10.05
CA CYS A 17 5.33 -7.95 -11.33
C CYS A 17 5.58 -6.48 -11.72
N PRO A 18 6.23 -6.23 -12.88
CA PRO A 18 6.52 -4.88 -13.36
C PRO A 18 5.27 -3.99 -13.41
N ALA A 19 5.45 -2.69 -13.14
CA ALA A 19 4.34 -1.73 -13.22
C ALA A 19 3.77 -1.59 -14.64
N ASP A 20 4.59 -1.88 -15.66
CA ASP A 20 4.19 -1.89 -17.07
C ASP A 20 3.22 -3.03 -17.40
N HIS A 21 3.32 -4.16 -16.67
CA HIS A 21 2.39 -5.27 -16.79
C HIS A 21 1.03 -4.87 -16.21
N LYS A 22 0.15 -4.37 -17.07
CA LYS A 22 -1.24 -4.09 -16.71
C LYS A 22 -1.98 -5.41 -16.50
N HIS A 23 -2.88 -5.41 -15.53
CA HIS A 23 -3.76 -6.53 -15.24
C HIS A 23 -5.20 -6.03 -15.25
N THR A 24 -6.13 -6.91 -15.61
CA THR A 24 -7.54 -6.67 -15.34
C THR A 24 -7.80 -6.64 -13.83
N SER A 25 -8.99 -6.16 -13.44
CA SER A 25 -9.45 -6.16 -12.05
C SER A 25 -9.34 -7.54 -11.40
N SER A 26 -9.62 -8.60 -12.18
CA SER A 26 -9.53 -10.01 -11.77
C SER A 26 -8.10 -10.57 -11.69
N GLY A 27 -7.07 -9.78 -12.04
CA GLY A 27 -5.67 -10.21 -12.01
C GLY A 27 -5.18 -10.90 -13.28
N LYS A 28 -6.00 -11.00 -14.33
CA LYS A 28 -5.54 -11.53 -15.61
C LYS A 28 -4.52 -10.58 -16.25
N PRO A 29 -3.39 -11.10 -16.73
CA PRO A 29 -2.38 -10.30 -17.41
C PRO A 29 -2.92 -9.74 -18.72
N LEU A 30 -2.56 -8.50 -19.03
CA LEU A 30 -2.80 -7.89 -20.35
C LEU A 30 -1.53 -7.90 -21.23
N HIS A 31 -0.42 -8.45 -20.69
CA HIS A 31 0.84 -8.61 -21.39
C HIS A 31 1.11 -10.11 -21.58
N PRO A 32 1.51 -10.57 -22.79
CA PRO A 32 1.72 -11.99 -23.07
C PRO A 32 2.83 -12.62 -22.21
N ASP A 33 3.86 -11.84 -21.85
CA ASP A 33 4.98 -12.32 -21.02
C ASP A 33 4.72 -12.21 -19.51
N CYS A 34 3.48 -11.92 -19.11
CA CYS A 34 3.11 -11.82 -17.70
C CYS A 34 2.33 -13.07 -17.29
N PRO A 35 2.82 -13.88 -16.33
CA PRO A 35 2.10 -15.08 -15.86
C PRO A 35 0.84 -14.73 -15.05
N GLY A 36 0.60 -13.43 -14.81
CA GLY A 36 -0.53 -12.92 -14.04
C GLY A 36 -0.15 -12.64 -12.59
N ARG A 37 -1.02 -11.87 -11.91
CA ARG A 37 -0.80 -11.47 -10.52
C ARG A 37 -1.39 -12.53 -9.58
N ALA A 38 -0.57 -13.09 -8.70
CA ALA A 38 -1.03 -13.97 -7.62
C ALA A 38 -1.52 -13.15 -6.42
N TYR A 39 -0.76 -12.13 -6.03
CA TYR A 39 -1.14 -11.26 -4.91
C TYR A 39 -0.65 -9.82 -5.06
N THR A 40 -1.22 -8.95 -4.25
CA THR A 40 -0.79 -7.57 -4.04
C THR A 40 -0.29 -7.44 -2.61
N GLN A 41 0.80 -6.70 -2.44
CA GLN A 41 1.38 -6.39 -1.14
C GLN A 41 1.56 -4.89 -0.97
N ALA A 42 1.35 -4.40 0.25
CA ALA A 42 1.77 -3.08 0.68
C ALA A 42 2.52 -3.18 1.99
N ILE A 43 3.70 -2.56 2.06
CA ILE A 43 4.52 -2.49 3.27
C ILE A 43 4.71 -1.02 3.59
N CYS A 44 4.35 -0.60 4.81
CA CYS A 44 4.54 0.78 5.21
C CYS A 44 5.96 1.03 5.72
N SER A 45 6.52 2.18 5.37
CA SER A 45 7.81 2.66 5.87
C SER A 45 7.82 2.99 7.37
N CYS A 46 6.69 2.81 8.07
CA CYS A 46 6.67 2.87 9.54
C CYS A 46 7.24 1.62 10.20
N GLY A 47 7.29 0.48 9.49
CA GLY A 47 7.80 -0.79 10.02
C GLY A 47 6.73 -1.65 10.70
N ASP A 48 5.66 -1.04 11.23
CA ASP A 48 4.63 -1.76 12.02
C ASP A 48 3.44 -2.27 11.21
N TRP A 49 3.45 -2.11 9.88
CA TRP A 49 2.31 -2.49 9.05
C TRP A 49 2.72 -3.04 7.69
N ASP A 50 2.21 -4.22 7.38
CA ASP A 50 2.19 -4.82 6.06
C ASP A 50 0.83 -5.45 5.77
N MET A 51 0.56 -5.68 4.48
CA MET A 51 -0.62 -6.41 4.04
C MET A 51 -0.34 -7.13 2.73
N LYS A 52 -0.65 -8.44 2.68
CA LYS A 52 -0.53 -9.31 1.50
C LYS A 52 -1.88 -10.01 1.22
N GLN A 53 -2.46 -9.81 0.05
CA GLN A 53 -3.73 -10.45 -0.35
C GLN A 53 -3.89 -10.52 -1.88
N SER A 54 -4.64 -11.49 -2.41
CA SER A 54 -4.95 -11.63 -3.85
C SER A 54 -5.74 -10.45 -4.43
N GLY A 55 -6.64 -9.86 -3.63
CA GLY A 55 -7.48 -8.73 -3.97
C GLY A 55 -6.76 -7.38 -3.85
N LYS A 56 -6.28 -6.85 -4.99
CA LYS A 56 -5.65 -5.51 -5.07
C LYS A 56 -6.50 -4.40 -4.43
N GLY A 57 -7.82 -4.43 -4.66
CA GLY A 57 -8.74 -3.42 -4.14
C GLY A 57 -8.73 -3.36 -2.61
N TYR A 58 -8.84 -4.52 -1.96
CA TYR A 58 -8.83 -4.61 -0.51
C TYR A 58 -7.49 -4.15 0.10
N VAL A 59 -6.37 -4.59 -0.47
CA VAL A 59 -5.04 -4.15 -0.03
C VAL A 59 -4.89 -2.63 -0.18
N ASN A 60 -5.37 -2.05 -1.28
CA ASN A 60 -5.29 -0.62 -1.51
C ASN A 60 -6.18 0.19 -0.55
N GLU A 61 -7.39 -0.28 -0.23
CA GLU A 61 -8.27 0.40 0.73
C GLU A 61 -7.70 0.35 2.16
N SER A 62 -7.21 -0.81 2.59
CA SER A 62 -6.54 -0.94 3.90
C SER A 62 -5.28 -0.08 3.98
N ARG A 63 -4.48 -0.06 2.91
CA ARG A 63 -3.31 0.83 2.76
C ARG A 63 -3.70 2.30 2.92
N LYS A 64 -4.75 2.77 2.24
CA LYS A 64 -5.21 4.17 2.36
C LYS A 64 -5.64 4.49 3.79
N ARG A 65 -6.38 3.57 4.44
CA ARG A 65 -6.82 3.73 5.83
C ARG A 65 -5.63 3.83 6.79
N HIS A 66 -4.62 2.98 6.61
CA HIS A 66 -3.39 3.02 7.39
C HIS A 66 -2.64 4.34 7.20
N LEU A 67 -2.45 4.81 5.95
CA LEU A 67 -1.81 6.10 5.68
C LEU A 67 -2.59 7.28 6.26
N ALA A 68 -3.92 7.22 6.29
CA ALA A 68 -4.75 8.23 6.93
C ALA A 68 -4.58 8.27 8.45
N SER A 69 -4.33 7.12 9.10
CA SER A 69 -4.02 7.06 10.54
C SER A 69 -2.75 7.82 10.89
N HIS A 70 -1.71 7.75 10.05
CA HIS A 70 -0.49 8.55 10.23
C HIS A 70 -0.74 10.06 10.17
N ALA A 71 -1.63 10.50 9.29
CA ALA A 71 -2.01 11.92 9.20
C ALA A 71 -2.77 12.39 10.45
N GLN A 72 -3.62 11.53 11.02
CA GLN A 72 -4.36 11.83 12.24
C GLN A 72 -3.46 11.84 13.48
N GLY A 73 -2.59 10.83 13.65
CA GLY A 73 -1.60 10.80 14.73
C GLY A 73 -0.67 12.02 14.69
N SER A 74 -0.25 12.43 13.48
CA SER A 74 0.54 13.65 13.28
C SER A 74 -0.23 14.92 13.68
N LYS A 75 -1.56 14.95 13.49
CA LYS A 75 -2.40 16.09 13.86
C LYS A 75 -2.56 16.19 15.37
N VAL A 76 -2.85 15.07 16.04
CA VAL A 76 -2.95 15.01 17.52
C VAL A 76 -1.64 15.45 18.18
N LEU A 77 -0.50 14.98 17.68
CA LEU A 77 0.82 15.42 18.17
C LEU A 77 1.05 16.92 17.97
N ARG A 78 0.65 17.49 16.82
CA ARG A 78 0.74 18.95 16.58
C ARG A 78 -0.18 19.77 17.48
N ASP A 79 -1.41 19.32 17.72
CA ASP A 79 -2.36 20.02 18.58
C ASP A 79 -1.89 20.02 20.05
N LEU A 80 -1.32 18.91 20.54
CA LEU A 80 -0.75 18.82 21.89
C LEU A 80 0.55 19.64 22.06
N LEU A 81 1.34 19.79 20.99
CA LEU A 81 2.59 20.53 21.03
C LEU A 81 2.42 22.03 20.79
N ARG A 82 1.18 22.54 20.65
CA ARG A 82 0.91 23.97 20.55
C ARG A 82 0.90 24.54 21.98
N PRO A 83 1.96 25.23 22.43
CA PRO A 83 1.95 25.85 23.75
C PRO A 83 0.89 26.96 23.74
N ASP A 84 0.18 27.07 24.86
CA ASP A 84 -0.80 28.10 25.16
C ASP A 84 -0.24 29.48 24.73
N ALA A 85 -0.82 30.04 23.67
CA ALA A 85 -0.51 31.40 23.24
C ALA A 85 -1.29 32.33 24.19
N SER A 86 -0.62 32.66 25.29
CA SER A 86 -1.07 33.62 26.31
C SER A 86 -1.27 35.02 25.74
#